data_AF-A0A8J9SFJ2-F1
#
_entry.id   AF-A0A8J9SFJ2-F1
#
_cell.length_a   1.000
_cell.length_b   1.000
_cell.length_c   1.000
_cell.angle_alpha   90.00
_cell.angle_beta   90.00
_cell.angle_gamma   90.00
#
_symmetry.space_group_name_H-M   'P 1'
#
loop_
_entity.id
_entity.type
_entity.pdbx_description
1 polymer ?
#
loop_
_entity_poly.entity_id
_entity_poly.type
_entity_poly.pdbx_seq_one_letter_code
_entity_poly.pdbx_strand_id
1 'polypeptide(L)'
;MENSGNSQNRYFAVRSVELEACICHEYPRQHNKCSYHEILKIDPDKRTKAMKAVIQSQELAFEAGKLLLSTRAYTQELDTKRLSKLKGRFEKSDEAVIMEKVVFERAMERNETPLERAKSLSWLHLLAAVPILMSHVATKDVIGAAQVAAIALALMQQKSRRWETLLEPHGLSLWDYELVVRMHQSHAILEMPAILPDAVVTNYAPIMKANAERIYSVQPTNNWNLMFCITMGMYQGNRSQVLREAIKVADDDGDDSISICLRWTLCHAILLGAEGPSFELAEVLSIITNAHAAMEVAEKWTNPKTIVPPETYWPCLGVAARYSAAVKKDPSFGHTRMPAYASSADLDSEKRHVMCAWCDEMCYPLKKCSGCQSVGYCSKKCQIKSWKAGHKQKCKLNSKPDNQCSA
;
A
#
# COMPACT_ATOMS: atom_id res chain seq x y z
N MET A 1 -47.51 -25.31 4.05
CA MET A 1 -46.69 -25.67 5.23
C MET A 1 -45.50 -26.46 4.71
N GLU A 2 -44.42 -25.79 4.36
CA GLU A 2 -43.19 -26.42 3.86
C GLU A 2 -41.96 -25.83 4.56
N ASN A 3 -40.98 -26.70 4.75
CA ASN A 3 -39.88 -26.63 5.71
C ASN A 3 -38.92 -25.45 5.52
N SER A 4 -38.81 -24.61 6.57
CA SER A 4 -37.66 -23.74 6.81
C SER A 4 -36.75 -24.36 7.87
N GLY A 5 -35.79 -25.17 7.45
CA GLY A 5 -34.84 -25.82 8.34
C GLY A 5 -33.54 -26.17 7.64
N ASN A 6 -32.77 -25.17 7.18
CA ASN A 6 -31.39 -25.41 6.74
C ASN A 6 -30.46 -24.16 6.69
N SER A 7 -30.70 -23.14 7.51
CA SER A 7 -29.80 -21.96 7.59
C SER A 7 -28.67 -22.11 8.61
N GLN A 8 -28.84 -22.94 9.64
CA GLN A 8 -27.79 -23.19 10.65
C GLN A 8 -26.62 -24.03 10.10
N ASN A 9 -26.86 -24.96 9.16
CA ASN A 9 -25.78 -25.78 8.60
C ASN A 9 -24.84 -25.00 7.66
N ARG A 10 -25.29 -23.90 7.04
CA ARG A 10 -24.43 -23.04 6.22
C ARG A 10 -23.48 -22.18 7.05
N TYR A 11 -23.87 -21.82 8.27
CA TYR A 11 -23.03 -21.05 9.19
C TYR A 11 -21.84 -21.85 9.76
N PHE A 12 -22.00 -23.18 9.92
CA PHE A 12 -20.91 -24.05 10.34
C PHE A 12 -19.93 -24.39 9.21
N ALA A 13 -20.39 -24.42 7.95
CA ALA A 13 -19.54 -24.72 6.80
C ALA A 13 -18.55 -23.57 6.48
N VAL A 14 -18.97 -22.31 6.62
CA VAL A 14 -18.09 -21.14 6.37
C VAL A 14 -16.97 -21.04 7.41
N ARG A 15 -17.25 -21.30 8.70
CA ARG A 15 -16.23 -21.32 9.76
C ARG A 15 -15.23 -22.48 9.63
N SER A 16 -15.61 -23.57 8.96
CA SER A 16 -14.71 -24.72 8.72
C SER A 16 -13.63 -24.37 7.69
N VAL A 17 -13.96 -23.59 6.65
CA VAL A 17 -13.02 -23.22 5.58
C VAL A 17 -12.03 -22.14 6.04
N GLU A 18 -12.47 -21.23 6.90
CA GLU A 18 -11.60 -20.22 7.55
C GLU A 18 -10.58 -20.84 8.52
N LEU A 19 -10.91 -21.99 9.10
CA LEU A 19 -10.05 -22.77 10.00
C LEU A 19 -8.84 -23.39 9.28
N GLU A 20 -9.00 -23.73 8.00
CA GLU A 20 -7.98 -24.41 7.18
C GLU A 20 -6.85 -23.46 6.74
N ALA A 21 -7.17 -22.17 6.55
CA ALA A 21 -6.22 -21.17 6.08
C ALA A 21 -5.21 -20.71 7.15
N CYS A 22 -5.64 -20.51 8.41
CA CYS A 22 -4.77 -20.01 9.47
C CYS A 22 -3.74 -21.05 9.96
N ILE A 23 -4.11 -22.34 10.01
CA ILE A 23 -3.23 -23.40 10.51
C ILE A 23 -2.08 -23.71 9.53
N CYS A 24 -2.29 -23.54 8.22
CA CYS A 24 -1.28 -23.81 7.21
C CYS A 24 -0.14 -22.78 7.18
N HIS A 25 -0.31 -21.59 7.78
CA HIS A 25 0.70 -20.51 7.75
C HIS A 25 1.84 -20.67 8.78
N GLU A 26 1.66 -21.44 9.87
CA GLU A 26 2.75 -21.70 10.84
C GLU A 26 3.76 -22.77 10.37
N TYR A 27 3.49 -23.50 9.28
CA TYR A 27 4.37 -24.56 8.75
C TYR A 27 4.55 -24.47 7.21
N PRO A 28 5.44 -23.60 6.70
CA PRO A 28 5.44 -23.19 5.28
C PRO A 28 5.93 -24.23 4.25
N ARG A 29 6.34 -25.45 4.66
CA ARG A 29 7.07 -26.36 3.76
C ARG A 29 6.25 -27.42 3.02
N GLN A 30 4.92 -27.46 3.15
CA GLN A 30 4.11 -28.48 2.48
C GLN A 30 2.77 -27.94 1.95
N HIS A 31 2.82 -26.99 1.02
CA HIS A 31 1.62 -26.32 0.51
C HIS A 31 0.68 -27.17 -0.37
N ASN A 32 0.98 -28.45 -0.66
CA ASN A 32 0.17 -29.22 -1.61
C ASN A 32 -0.54 -30.47 -1.05
N LYS A 33 -0.54 -30.74 0.27
CA LYS A 33 -1.24 -31.92 0.86
C LYS A 33 -1.75 -31.75 2.30
N CYS A 34 -2.18 -30.56 2.74
CA CYS A 34 -2.84 -30.47 4.06
C CYS A 34 -4.26 -31.07 3.94
N SER A 35 -4.44 -32.31 4.39
CA SER A 35 -5.77 -32.94 4.43
C SER A 35 -6.50 -32.55 5.71
N TYR A 36 -7.83 -32.44 5.67
CA TYR A 36 -8.70 -32.18 6.84
C TYR A 36 -8.36 -33.06 8.06
N HIS A 37 -7.87 -34.27 7.84
CA HIS A 37 -7.42 -35.18 8.88
C HIS A 37 -6.18 -34.71 9.66
N GLU A 38 -5.31 -33.88 9.10
CA GLU A 38 -4.12 -33.37 9.80
C GLU A 38 -4.46 -32.18 10.70
N ILE A 39 -5.42 -31.35 10.32
CA ILE A 39 -5.96 -30.28 11.16
C ILE A 39 -6.67 -30.85 12.39
N LEU A 40 -7.36 -32.00 12.24
CA LEU A 40 -7.99 -32.70 13.35
C LEU A 40 -6.98 -33.29 14.36
N LYS A 41 -5.72 -33.51 13.95
CA LYS A 41 -4.64 -33.95 14.85
C LYS A 41 -4.07 -32.82 15.69
N ILE A 42 -4.42 -31.56 15.39
CA ILE A 42 -4.04 -30.43 16.25
C ILE A 42 -4.87 -30.53 17.51
N ASP A 43 -4.14 -30.58 18.60
CA ASP A 43 -4.64 -30.54 19.97
C ASP A 43 -5.80 -29.53 20.09
N PRO A 44 -6.98 -29.97 20.58
CA PRO A 44 -8.18 -29.13 20.68
C PRO A 44 -7.96 -27.82 21.46
N ASP A 45 -7.07 -27.81 22.45
CA ASP A 45 -6.78 -26.62 23.24
C ASP A 45 -5.95 -25.61 22.43
N LYS A 46 -4.97 -26.08 21.65
CA LYS A 46 -4.22 -25.22 20.71
C LYS A 46 -5.13 -24.58 19.67
N ARG A 47 -6.07 -25.35 19.11
CA ARG A 47 -7.06 -24.86 18.13
C ARG A 47 -8.00 -23.82 18.74
N THR A 48 -8.47 -24.09 19.95
CA THR A 48 -9.33 -23.17 20.71
C THR A 48 -8.59 -21.87 21.05
N LYS A 49 -7.30 -21.96 21.40
CA LYS A 49 -6.44 -20.80 21.69
C LYS A 49 -6.22 -19.93 20.45
N ALA A 50 -5.92 -20.54 19.30
CA ALA A 50 -5.78 -19.83 18.03
C ALA A 50 -7.08 -19.11 17.61
N MET A 51 -8.23 -19.78 17.76
CA MET A 51 -9.53 -19.20 17.41
C MET A 51 -9.93 -18.04 18.33
N LYS A 52 -9.60 -18.13 19.64
CA LYS A 52 -9.78 -17.01 20.58
C LYS A 52 -8.92 -15.81 20.19
N ALA A 53 -7.68 -16.02 19.77
CA ALA A 53 -6.79 -14.93 19.33
C ALA A 53 -7.32 -14.21 18.07
N VAL A 54 -7.88 -14.94 17.10
CA VAL A 54 -8.52 -14.35 15.91
C VAL A 54 -9.74 -13.52 16.30
N ILE A 55 -10.65 -14.06 17.11
CA ILE A 55 -11.85 -13.33 17.56
C ILE A 55 -11.47 -12.07 18.35
N GLN A 56 -10.52 -12.19 19.28
CA GLN A 56 -10.00 -11.04 20.04
C GLN A 56 -9.37 -10.00 19.12
N SER A 57 -8.63 -10.40 18.08
CA SER A 57 -8.03 -9.46 17.12
C SER A 57 -9.10 -8.70 16.32
N GLN A 58 -10.21 -9.37 15.98
CA GLN A 58 -11.33 -8.76 15.27
C GLN A 58 -12.12 -7.80 16.17
N GLU A 59 -12.40 -8.19 17.42
CA GLU A 59 -13.06 -7.32 18.41
C GLU A 59 -12.19 -6.10 18.76
N LEU A 60 -10.88 -6.32 18.92
CA LEU A 60 -9.90 -5.27 19.17
C LEU A 60 -9.87 -4.24 18.05
N ALA A 61 -9.80 -4.70 16.81
CA ALA A 61 -9.74 -3.79 15.67
C ALA A 61 -11.11 -3.10 15.43
N PHE A 62 -12.24 -3.74 15.78
CA PHE A 62 -13.56 -3.09 15.78
C PHE A 62 -13.69 -2.00 16.85
N GLU A 63 -13.25 -2.25 18.09
CA GLU A 63 -13.23 -1.26 19.17
C GLU A 63 -12.23 -0.13 18.89
N ALA A 64 -11.06 -0.45 18.33
CA ALA A 64 -10.14 0.55 17.81
C ALA A 64 -10.81 1.44 16.76
N GLY A 65 -11.60 0.86 15.85
CA GLY A 65 -12.41 1.59 14.90
C GLY A 65 -13.41 2.55 15.51
N LYS A 66 -14.11 2.14 16.59
CA LYS A 66 -15.03 3.04 17.32
C LYS A 66 -14.30 4.18 18.01
N LEU A 67 -13.18 3.90 18.67
CA LEU A 67 -12.35 4.91 19.34
C LEU A 67 -11.77 5.91 18.33
N LEU A 68 -11.47 5.43 17.12
CA LEU A 68 -11.01 6.27 16.05
C LEU A 68 -12.08 7.27 15.60
N LEU A 69 -13.38 6.98 15.77
CA LEU A 69 -14.49 7.77 15.21
C LEU A 69 -14.91 9.04 16.00
N SER A 70 -14.37 9.35 17.19
CA SER A 70 -15.07 10.21 18.16
C SER A 70 -14.59 11.67 18.43
N THR A 71 -13.65 12.32 17.72
CA THR A 71 -13.14 13.67 18.16
C THR A 71 -12.66 14.67 17.09
N ARG A 72 -12.56 15.96 17.52
CA ARG A 72 -12.50 17.28 16.81
C ARG A 72 -11.19 17.62 16.06
N ALA A 73 -11.30 18.54 15.08
CA ALA A 73 -10.27 19.05 14.17
C ALA A 73 -9.55 20.34 14.65
N TYR A 74 -8.21 20.40 14.55
CA TYR A 74 -7.37 21.62 14.35
C TYR A 74 -5.91 21.24 13.99
N THR A 75 -5.15 22.20 13.45
CA THR A 75 -3.96 22.06 12.57
C THR A 75 -2.59 22.39 13.20
N GLN A 76 -1.54 21.59 12.95
CA GLN A 76 -0.17 22.05 12.66
C GLN A 76 0.77 20.91 12.20
N GLU A 77 1.82 21.26 11.45
CA GLU A 77 2.86 20.34 10.95
C GLU A 77 3.49 19.50 12.08
N LEU A 78 3.39 18.17 11.96
CA LEU A 78 4.20 17.27 12.77
C LEU A 78 5.65 17.30 12.27
N ASP A 79 6.45 18.14 12.93
CA ASP A 79 7.89 18.22 12.73
C ASP A 79 8.55 16.87 13.05
N THR A 80 9.06 16.18 12.03
CA THR A 80 9.81 14.92 12.16
C THR A 80 11.03 15.08 13.08
N LYS A 81 11.61 16.29 13.22
CA LYS A 81 12.64 16.58 14.22
C LYS A 81 12.09 16.57 15.64
N ARG A 82 10.84 17.00 15.86
CA ARG A 82 10.18 16.88 17.18
C ARG A 82 9.96 15.42 17.53
N LEU A 83 9.51 14.58 16.61
CA LEU A 83 9.37 13.13 16.84
C LEU A 83 10.70 12.44 17.15
N SER A 84 11.76 12.75 16.40
CA SER A 84 13.09 12.21 16.64
C SER A 84 13.67 12.69 17.99
N LYS A 85 13.44 13.96 18.34
CA LYS A 85 13.82 14.52 19.65
C LYS A 85 13.03 13.88 20.79
N LEU A 86 11.76 13.56 20.56
CA LEU A 86 10.91 12.88 21.53
C LEU A 86 11.38 11.45 21.79
N LYS A 87 11.63 10.69 20.71
CA LYS A 87 12.24 9.37 20.75
C LYS A 87 13.56 9.41 21.54
N GLY A 88 14.46 10.33 21.19
CA GLY A 88 15.73 10.50 21.89
C GLY A 88 15.63 11.00 23.33
N ARG A 89 14.47 11.53 23.77
CA ARG A 89 14.20 11.87 25.18
C ARG A 89 13.71 10.65 25.96
N PHE A 90 12.84 9.84 25.35
CA PHE A 90 12.38 8.58 25.94
C PHE A 90 13.51 7.55 26.07
N GLU A 91 14.37 7.46 25.06
CA GLU A 91 15.55 6.57 25.08
C GLU A 91 16.61 6.98 26.11
N LYS A 92 16.52 8.18 26.71
CA LYS A 92 17.45 8.68 27.73
C LYS A 92 16.89 8.62 29.16
N SER A 93 15.61 8.29 29.34
CA SER A 93 15.03 8.08 30.66
C SER A 93 15.06 6.59 31.00
N ASP A 94 16.25 6.09 31.35
CA ASP A 94 16.54 4.66 31.46
C ASP A 94 15.75 3.92 32.56
N GLU A 95 15.26 4.60 33.60
CA GLU A 95 14.61 3.93 34.75
C GLU A 95 13.08 3.93 34.73
N ALA A 96 12.43 4.90 34.07
CA ALA A 96 10.96 5.00 34.04
C ALA A 96 10.33 4.18 32.89
N VAL A 97 10.99 4.12 31.73
CA VAL A 97 10.45 3.49 30.52
C VAL A 97 10.48 1.96 30.58
N ILE A 98 11.44 1.37 31.31
CA ILE A 98 11.58 -0.09 31.42
C ILE A 98 10.46 -0.69 32.29
N MET A 99 10.15 -0.06 33.44
CA MET A 99 9.06 -0.54 34.30
C MET A 99 7.69 -0.42 33.62
N GLU A 100 7.45 0.68 32.90
CA GLU A 100 6.18 0.92 32.21
C GLU A 100 5.98 -0.01 31.01
N LYS A 101 7.06 -0.38 30.30
CA LYS A 101 7.01 -1.39 29.22
C LYS A 101 6.58 -2.76 29.73
N VAL A 102 7.16 -3.23 30.84
CA VAL A 102 6.79 -4.53 31.43
C VAL A 102 5.33 -4.53 31.91
N VAL A 103 4.84 -3.42 32.46
CA VAL A 103 3.44 -3.31 32.87
C VAL A 103 2.50 -3.23 31.66
N PHE A 104 2.89 -2.52 30.61
CA PHE A 104 2.13 -2.45 29.35
C PHE A 104 2.05 -3.82 28.67
N GLU A 105 3.17 -4.55 28.56
CA GLU A 105 3.24 -5.90 28.00
C GLU A 105 2.41 -6.89 28.83
N ARG A 106 2.48 -6.83 30.18
CA ARG A 106 1.62 -7.65 31.05
C ARG A 106 0.13 -7.30 30.92
N ALA A 107 -0.22 -6.05 30.65
CA ALA A 107 -1.60 -5.67 30.37
C ALA A 107 -2.07 -6.23 29.01
N MET A 108 -1.16 -6.35 28.04
CA MET A 108 -1.43 -6.94 26.72
C MET A 108 -1.69 -8.45 26.77
N GLU A 109 -1.06 -9.15 27.71
CA GLU A 109 -1.24 -10.60 27.94
C GLU A 109 -2.62 -10.96 28.51
N ARG A 110 -3.39 -10.00 29.04
CA ARG A 110 -4.71 -10.24 29.62
C ARG A 110 -5.77 -10.44 28.54
N ASN A 111 -6.70 -11.36 28.78
CA ASN A 111 -7.90 -11.55 27.94
C ASN A 111 -8.96 -10.47 28.24
N GLU A 112 -8.58 -9.22 28.05
CA GLU A 112 -9.40 -8.02 28.29
C GLU A 112 -9.50 -7.21 26.99
N THR A 113 -10.58 -6.46 26.82
CA THR A 113 -10.71 -5.49 25.73
C THR A 113 -9.72 -4.32 25.91
N PRO A 114 -9.37 -3.56 24.84
CA PRO A 114 -8.52 -2.37 24.97
C PRO A 114 -9.02 -1.37 26.01
N LEU A 115 -10.34 -1.21 26.09
CA LEU A 115 -10.98 -0.30 27.02
C LEU A 115 -10.84 -0.79 28.46
N GLU A 116 -10.96 -2.09 28.72
CA GLU A 116 -10.76 -2.68 30.05
C GLU A 116 -9.30 -2.60 30.48
N ARG A 117 -8.36 -2.93 29.57
CA ARG A 117 -6.92 -2.78 29.83
C ARG A 117 -6.57 -1.34 30.17
N ALA A 118 -7.09 -0.39 29.39
CA ALA A 118 -6.91 1.04 29.61
C ALA A 118 -7.40 1.50 31.00
N LYS A 119 -8.46 0.91 31.55
CA LYS A 119 -8.92 1.25 32.92
C LYS A 119 -7.91 0.85 34.00
N SER A 120 -7.08 -0.16 33.76
CA SER A 120 -6.08 -0.65 34.72
C SER A 120 -4.73 0.04 34.60
N LEU A 121 -4.51 0.78 33.51
CA LEU A 121 -3.26 1.46 33.22
C LEU A 121 -3.30 2.89 33.78
N SER A 122 -2.22 3.28 34.46
CA SER A 122 -2.03 4.68 34.83
C SER A 122 -1.65 5.50 33.59
N TRP A 123 -1.87 6.80 33.66
CA TRP A 123 -1.53 7.76 32.60
C TRP A 123 -0.04 7.73 32.22
N LEU A 124 0.85 7.34 33.13
CA LEU A 124 2.29 7.19 32.87
C LEU A 124 2.54 6.22 31.71
N HIS A 125 1.80 5.11 31.69
CA HIS A 125 1.87 4.09 30.62
C HIS A 125 1.52 4.61 29.24
N LEU A 126 0.81 5.75 29.13
CA LEU A 126 0.60 6.38 27.83
C LEU A 126 1.94 6.83 27.26
N LEU A 127 2.85 7.41 28.05
CA LEU A 127 4.15 7.86 27.55
C LEU A 127 4.98 6.71 26.96
N ALA A 128 4.82 5.50 27.50
CA ALA A 128 5.43 4.27 26.98
C ALA A 128 4.78 3.74 25.69
N ALA A 129 3.54 4.11 25.36
CA ALA A 129 2.84 3.50 24.23
C ALA A 129 3.47 3.86 22.87
N VAL A 130 3.95 5.09 22.65
CA VAL A 130 4.65 5.46 21.40
C VAL A 130 5.94 4.65 21.16
N PRO A 131 6.90 4.55 22.09
CA PRO A 131 8.10 3.73 21.86
C PRO A 131 7.78 2.23 21.70
N ILE A 132 6.79 1.70 22.42
CA ILE A 132 6.33 0.31 22.25
C ILE A 132 5.72 0.11 20.85
N LEU A 133 4.86 1.03 20.43
CA LEU A 133 4.25 1.04 19.11
C LEU A 133 5.30 1.11 17.99
N MET A 134 6.32 1.96 18.13
CA MET A 134 7.46 2.04 17.22
C MET A 134 8.25 0.73 17.18
N SER A 135 8.45 0.07 18.32
CA SER A 135 9.11 -1.24 18.40
C SER A 135 8.34 -2.32 17.65
N HIS A 136 7.02 -2.38 17.82
CA HIS A 136 6.16 -3.32 17.09
C HIS A 136 6.16 -3.05 15.59
N VAL A 137 6.07 -1.78 15.16
CA VAL A 137 6.20 -1.41 13.74
C VAL A 137 7.57 -1.82 13.18
N ALA A 138 8.66 -1.57 13.92
CA ALA A 138 10.02 -1.92 13.49
C ALA A 138 10.23 -3.44 13.37
N THR A 139 9.57 -4.24 14.20
CA THR A 139 9.62 -5.71 14.18
C THR A 139 8.55 -6.34 13.30
N LYS A 140 7.72 -5.54 12.62
CA LYS A 140 6.56 -5.99 11.85
C LYS A 140 5.53 -6.79 12.67
N ASP A 141 5.48 -6.58 13.99
CA ASP A 141 4.41 -7.11 14.84
C ASP A 141 3.18 -6.22 14.75
N VAL A 142 2.42 -6.45 13.69
CA VAL A 142 1.31 -5.60 13.31
C VAL A 142 0.15 -5.67 14.32
N ILE A 143 -0.07 -6.85 14.91
CA ILE A 143 -1.09 -7.07 15.93
C ILE A 143 -0.71 -6.29 17.19
N GLY A 144 0.53 -6.45 17.67
CA GLY A 144 1.03 -5.71 18.83
C GLY A 144 0.91 -4.21 18.66
N ALA A 145 1.31 -3.67 17.50
CA ALA A 145 1.17 -2.26 17.18
C ALA A 145 -0.30 -1.79 17.23
N ALA A 146 -1.21 -2.56 16.64
CA ALA A 146 -2.64 -2.22 16.63
C ALA A 146 -3.25 -2.19 18.05
N GLN A 147 -2.91 -3.15 18.93
CA GLN A 147 -3.45 -3.17 20.29
C GLN A 147 -2.83 -2.07 21.17
N VAL A 148 -1.53 -1.80 21.04
CA VAL A 148 -0.87 -0.70 21.76
C VAL A 148 -1.53 0.64 21.41
N ALA A 149 -1.78 0.88 20.13
CA ALA A 149 -2.46 2.08 19.69
C ALA A 149 -3.91 2.15 20.18
N ALA A 150 -4.66 1.04 20.14
CA ALA A 150 -6.03 1.00 20.65
C ALA A 150 -6.12 1.31 22.15
N ILE A 151 -5.21 0.75 22.95
CA ILE A 151 -5.11 1.03 24.39
C ILE A 151 -4.74 2.49 24.64
N ALA A 152 -3.76 3.02 23.91
CA ALA A 152 -3.34 4.41 24.02
C ALA A 152 -4.51 5.36 23.70
N LEU A 153 -5.25 5.13 22.61
CA LEU A 153 -6.42 5.93 22.27
C LEU A 153 -7.54 5.80 23.32
N ALA A 154 -7.80 4.59 23.83
CA ALA A 154 -8.78 4.37 24.89
C ALA A 154 -8.40 5.11 26.19
N LEU A 155 -7.12 5.10 26.58
CA LEU A 155 -6.59 5.85 27.70
C LEU A 155 -6.81 7.36 27.51
N MET A 156 -6.50 7.87 26.33
CA MET A 156 -6.66 9.29 25.99
C MET A 156 -8.12 9.74 26.08
N GLN A 157 -9.07 8.89 25.64
CA GLN A 157 -10.50 9.18 25.68
C GLN A 157 -11.09 9.30 27.09
N GLN A 158 -10.41 8.83 28.13
CA GLN A 158 -10.85 9.00 29.51
C GLN A 158 -10.79 10.48 29.99
N LYS A 159 -10.45 11.45 29.09
CA LYS A 159 -10.60 12.91 29.23
C LYS A 159 -10.12 13.48 30.58
N SER A 160 -8.86 13.23 30.91
CA SER A 160 -8.19 13.91 32.02
C SER A 160 -7.58 15.23 31.55
N ARG A 161 -7.89 16.36 32.22
CA ARG A 161 -7.17 17.64 32.01
C ARG A 161 -5.66 17.54 32.30
N ARG A 162 -5.20 16.45 32.92
CA ARG A 162 -3.79 16.25 33.29
C ARG A 162 -2.87 15.95 32.10
N TRP A 163 -3.42 15.61 30.93
CA TRP A 163 -2.60 15.25 29.76
C TRP A 163 -1.73 16.40 29.26
N GLU A 164 -2.29 17.61 29.18
CA GLU A 164 -1.57 18.79 28.71
C GLU A 164 -0.37 19.08 29.63
N THR A 165 -0.56 19.03 30.95
CA THR A 165 0.51 19.24 31.94
C THR A 165 1.64 18.21 31.86
N LEU A 166 1.33 17.00 31.39
CA LEU A 166 2.31 15.91 31.27
C LEU A 166 3.07 15.95 29.95
N LEU A 167 2.43 16.36 28.87
CA LEU A 167 3.02 16.40 27.54
C LEU A 167 3.74 17.73 27.26
N GLU A 168 3.32 18.82 27.91
CA GLU A 168 3.90 20.16 27.79
C GLU A 168 5.40 20.22 28.10
N PRO A 169 5.95 19.58 29.16
CA PRO A 169 7.39 19.51 29.40
C PRO A 169 8.17 18.87 28.24
N HIS A 170 7.50 18.00 27.46
CA HIS A 170 8.06 17.35 26.28
C HIS A 170 7.86 18.15 25.00
N GLY A 171 7.14 19.28 25.04
CA GLY A 171 6.78 20.08 23.88
C GLY A 171 5.75 19.40 22.98
N LEU A 172 4.92 18.53 23.56
CA LEU A 172 3.82 17.87 22.88
C LEU A 172 2.48 18.38 23.40
N SER A 173 1.53 18.52 22.50
CA SER A 173 0.12 18.54 22.86
C SER A 173 -0.43 17.12 22.96
N LEU A 174 -1.55 16.94 23.67
CA LEU A 174 -2.33 15.69 23.65
C LEU A 174 -2.68 15.27 22.22
N TRP A 175 -2.89 16.25 21.37
CA TRP A 175 -3.23 16.05 19.98
C TRP A 175 -2.05 15.52 19.16
N ASP A 176 -0.84 16.08 19.32
CA ASP A 176 0.37 15.56 18.66
C ASP A 176 0.58 14.10 19.00
N TYR A 177 0.39 13.77 20.28
CA TYR A 177 0.49 12.41 20.78
C TYR A 177 -0.59 11.50 20.16
N GLU A 178 -1.85 11.95 20.09
CA GLU A 178 -2.95 11.23 19.45
C GLU A 178 -2.63 10.91 17.99
N LEU A 179 -2.13 11.91 17.27
CA LEU A 179 -1.84 11.79 15.85
C LEU A 179 -0.73 10.78 15.61
N VAL A 180 0.35 10.79 16.40
CA VAL A 180 1.43 9.79 16.31
C VAL A 180 0.88 8.38 16.51
N VAL A 181 0.04 8.18 17.53
CA VAL A 181 -0.58 6.89 17.82
C VAL A 181 -1.44 6.42 16.65
N ARG A 182 -2.30 7.29 16.12
CA ARG A 182 -3.18 6.98 14.97
C ARG A 182 -2.39 6.73 13.69
N MET A 183 -1.31 7.46 13.45
CA MET A 183 -0.43 7.25 12.29
C MET A 183 0.18 5.86 12.31
N HIS A 184 0.73 5.44 13.45
CA HIS A 184 1.34 4.12 13.58
C HIS A 184 0.30 3.01 13.60
N GLN A 185 -0.90 3.26 14.14
CA GLN A 185 -2.02 2.33 14.02
C GLN A 185 -2.43 2.12 12.56
N SER A 186 -2.50 3.21 11.80
CA SER A 186 -2.83 3.15 10.37
C SER A 186 -1.75 2.41 9.59
N HIS A 187 -0.46 2.68 9.88
CA HIS A 187 0.66 1.94 9.30
C HIS A 187 0.60 0.45 9.65
N ALA A 188 0.26 0.10 10.89
CA ALA A 188 0.05 -1.30 11.27
C ALA A 188 -1.07 -1.91 10.41
N ILE A 189 -2.26 -1.32 10.39
CA ILE A 189 -3.39 -1.84 9.61
C ILE A 189 -3.05 -1.99 8.12
N LEU A 190 -2.30 -1.05 7.54
CA LEU A 190 -1.88 -1.08 6.12
C LEU A 190 -0.85 -2.17 5.80
N GLU A 191 -0.09 -2.65 6.78
CA GLU A 191 0.86 -3.77 6.63
C GLU A 191 0.19 -5.14 6.92
N MET A 192 -1.07 -5.18 7.37
CA MET A 192 -1.88 -6.40 7.52
C MET A 192 -2.45 -7.09 6.25
N PRO A 193 -2.45 -6.54 5.02
CA PRO A 193 -3.27 -7.09 3.93
C PRO A 193 -2.91 -8.51 3.50
N ALA A 194 -1.70 -8.99 3.79
CA ALA A 194 -1.31 -10.36 3.47
C ALA A 194 -1.99 -11.43 4.36
N ILE A 195 -2.61 -11.04 5.48
CA ILE A 195 -3.07 -11.98 6.53
C ILE A 195 -4.58 -11.91 6.76
N LEU A 196 -5.26 -10.83 6.34
CA LEU A 196 -6.69 -10.64 6.63
C LEU A 196 -7.58 -11.15 5.49
N PRO A 197 -8.61 -11.97 5.78
CA PRO A 197 -9.64 -12.34 4.81
C PRO A 197 -10.35 -11.11 4.24
N ASP A 198 -10.82 -11.17 2.98
CA ASP A 198 -11.53 -10.08 2.28
C ASP A 198 -12.70 -9.48 3.09
N ALA A 199 -13.40 -10.31 3.87
CA ALA A 199 -14.49 -9.87 4.74
C ALA A 199 -14.02 -8.90 5.84
N VAL A 200 -12.80 -9.08 6.33
CA VAL A 200 -12.20 -8.26 7.38
C VAL A 200 -11.78 -6.90 6.80
N VAL A 201 -11.16 -6.90 5.62
CA VAL A 201 -10.82 -5.67 4.88
C VAL A 201 -12.09 -4.86 4.57
N THR A 202 -13.17 -5.54 4.17
CA THR A 202 -14.48 -4.90 3.90
C THR A 202 -15.06 -4.23 5.15
N ASN A 203 -14.93 -4.86 6.32
CA ASN A 203 -15.41 -4.30 7.59
C ASN A 203 -14.56 -3.13 8.11
N TYR A 204 -13.25 -3.10 7.79
CA TYR A 204 -12.36 -2.00 8.17
C TYR A 204 -12.36 -0.84 7.20
N ALA A 205 -12.78 -1.05 5.95
CA ALA A 205 -12.77 -0.02 4.93
C ALA A 205 -13.51 1.28 5.34
N PRO A 206 -14.70 1.25 5.99
CA PRO A 206 -15.36 2.48 6.45
C PRO A 206 -14.57 3.22 7.54
N ILE A 207 -13.94 2.49 8.46
CA ILE A 207 -13.13 3.05 9.55
C ILE A 207 -11.87 3.69 8.98
N MET A 208 -11.18 2.98 8.09
CA MET A 208 -10.00 3.48 7.40
C MET A 208 -10.34 4.72 6.59
N LYS A 209 -11.40 4.69 5.77
CA LYS A 209 -11.90 5.86 5.01
C LYS A 209 -12.15 7.06 5.91
N ALA A 210 -12.88 6.88 7.02
CA ALA A 210 -13.14 7.96 7.98
C ALA A 210 -11.86 8.53 8.61
N ASN A 211 -10.81 7.71 8.79
CA ASN A 211 -9.50 8.18 9.25
C ASN A 211 -8.76 8.94 8.16
N ALA A 212 -8.76 8.48 6.90
CA ALA A 212 -8.20 9.21 5.76
C ALA A 212 -8.84 10.59 5.64
N GLU A 213 -10.17 10.64 5.63
CA GLU A 213 -10.96 11.87 5.49
C GLU A 213 -10.63 12.86 6.60
N ARG A 214 -10.37 12.37 7.82
CA ARG A 214 -9.94 13.23 8.94
C ARG A 214 -8.51 13.69 8.81
N ILE A 215 -7.57 12.78 8.52
CA ILE A 215 -6.18 13.13 8.24
C ILE A 215 -6.13 14.16 7.11
N TYR A 216 -7.02 14.04 6.11
CA TYR A 216 -7.15 14.95 4.96
C TYR A 216 -7.71 16.30 5.38
N SER A 217 -8.79 16.28 6.18
CA SER A 217 -9.38 17.51 6.71
C SER A 217 -8.42 18.31 7.61
N VAL A 218 -7.39 17.65 8.16
CA VAL A 218 -6.42 18.27 9.08
C VAL A 218 -5.11 18.63 8.40
N GLN A 219 -4.63 17.83 7.44
CA GLN A 219 -3.38 18.08 6.72
C GLN A 219 -3.53 17.60 5.26
N PRO A 220 -4.17 18.41 4.38
CA PRO A 220 -4.43 18.02 2.99
C PRO A 220 -3.14 17.78 2.19
N THR A 221 -2.05 18.44 2.57
CA THR A 221 -0.74 18.39 1.90
C THR A 221 0.17 17.23 2.32
N ASN A 222 -0.30 16.29 3.18
CA ASN A 222 0.58 15.23 3.69
C ASN A 222 0.64 14.01 2.75
N ASN A 223 1.84 13.70 2.25
CA ASN A 223 2.20 12.55 1.40
C ASN A 223 1.57 11.19 1.80
N TRP A 224 1.37 10.95 3.10
CA TRP A 224 0.83 9.69 3.62
C TRP A 224 -0.63 9.46 3.28
N ASN A 225 -1.39 10.54 3.16
CA ASN A 225 -2.83 10.48 2.95
C ASN A 225 -3.16 10.03 1.54
N LEU A 226 -2.28 10.33 0.61
CA LEU A 226 -2.39 9.88 -0.75
C LEU A 226 -2.22 8.37 -0.87
N MET A 227 -1.16 7.80 -0.28
CA MET A 227 -0.98 6.34 -0.23
C MET A 227 -2.15 5.65 0.46
N PHE A 228 -2.72 6.30 1.48
CA PHE A 228 -3.91 5.82 2.16
C PHE A 228 -5.16 5.86 1.26
N CYS A 229 -5.46 7.00 0.63
CA CYS A 229 -6.59 7.18 -0.30
C CYS A 229 -6.46 6.28 -1.53
N ILE A 230 -5.25 6.08 -2.04
CA ILE A 230 -4.91 5.11 -3.08
C ILE A 230 -5.32 3.72 -2.59
N THR A 231 -4.80 3.29 -1.43
CA THR A 231 -5.07 1.97 -0.84
C THR A 231 -6.57 1.75 -0.61
N MET A 232 -7.26 2.77 -0.10
CA MET A 232 -8.70 2.73 0.19
C MET A 232 -9.57 2.74 -1.05
N GLY A 233 -9.24 3.57 -2.04
CA GLY A 233 -9.92 3.63 -3.33
C GLY A 233 -9.79 2.34 -4.13
N MET A 234 -8.73 1.54 -3.88
CA MET A 234 -8.60 0.21 -4.49
C MET A 234 -9.74 -0.74 -4.10
N TYR A 235 -10.36 -0.58 -2.93
CA TYR A 235 -11.38 -1.52 -2.43
C TYR A 235 -12.82 -1.18 -2.84
N GLN A 236 -13.11 0.04 -3.33
CA GLN A 236 -14.49 0.48 -3.59
C GLN A 236 -14.94 0.37 -5.04
N GLY A 237 -14.20 -0.35 -5.90
CA GLY A 237 -14.56 -0.54 -7.32
C GLY A 237 -14.52 0.73 -8.18
N ASN A 238 -14.14 1.87 -7.61
CA ASN A 238 -14.05 3.16 -8.30
C ASN A 238 -12.61 3.73 -8.25
N ARG A 239 -11.64 2.84 -8.46
CA ARG A 239 -10.22 3.11 -8.24
C ARG A 239 -9.69 4.26 -9.09
N SER A 240 -10.09 4.33 -10.36
CA SER A 240 -9.60 5.37 -11.27
C SER A 240 -10.15 6.76 -10.93
N GLN A 241 -11.41 6.89 -10.55
CA GLN A 241 -11.99 8.19 -10.17
C GLN A 241 -11.32 8.76 -8.92
N VAL A 242 -11.11 7.93 -7.88
CA VAL A 242 -10.42 8.37 -6.66
C VAL A 242 -9.01 8.86 -6.98
N LEU A 243 -8.28 8.13 -7.83
CA LEU A 243 -6.95 8.53 -8.27
C LEU A 243 -6.96 9.85 -9.06
N ARG A 244 -7.95 10.09 -9.92
CA ARG A 244 -8.08 11.35 -10.68
C ARG A 244 -8.34 12.55 -9.78
N GLU A 245 -9.26 12.43 -8.82
CA GLU A 245 -9.51 13.51 -7.86
C GLU A 245 -8.27 13.79 -7.01
N ALA A 246 -7.56 12.73 -6.59
CA ALA A 246 -6.34 12.90 -5.83
C ALA A 246 -5.21 13.55 -6.67
N ILE A 247 -5.13 13.25 -7.97
CA ILE A 247 -4.18 13.91 -8.89
C ILE A 247 -4.49 15.39 -8.98
N LYS A 248 -5.78 15.75 -9.11
CA LYS A 248 -6.21 17.14 -9.17
C LYS A 248 -5.82 17.90 -7.91
N VAL A 249 -6.05 17.34 -6.73
CA VAL A 249 -5.62 17.93 -5.46
C VAL A 249 -4.10 18.11 -5.42
N ALA A 250 -3.34 17.10 -5.82
CA ALA A 250 -1.88 17.16 -5.86
C ALA A 250 -1.37 18.25 -6.82
N ASP A 251 -2.00 18.39 -8.00
CA ASP A 251 -1.68 19.42 -8.98
C ASP A 251 -2.04 20.82 -8.43
N ASP A 252 -3.21 20.98 -7.80
CA ASP A 252 -3.68 22.24 -7.22
C ASP A 252 -2.76 22.71 -6.07
N ASP A 253 -2.21 21.77 -5.29
CA ASP A 253 -1.25 22.04 -4.21
C ASP A 253 0.20 22.22 -4.71
N GLY A 254 0.47 21.93 -5.98
CA GLY A 254 1.83 21.95 -6.55
C GLY A 254 2.75 20.86 -6.00
N ASP A 255 2.20 19.74 -5.49
CA ASP A 255 3.00 18.60 -5.03
C ASP A 255 3.28 17.65 -6.20
N ASP A 256 4.32 17.99 -6.97
CA ASP A 256 4.77 17.20 -8.11
C ASP A 256 5.11 15.74 -7.72
N SER A 257 5.64 15.50 -6.52
CA SER A 257 6.05 14.15 -6.09
C SER A 257 4.84 13.24 -5.93
N ILE A 258 3.79 13.75 -5.27
CA ILE A 258 2.49 13.11 -5.11
C ILE A 258 1.82 12.92 -6.47
N SER A 259 1.78 13.96 -7.30
CA SER A 259 1.16 13.91 -8.64
C SER A 259 1.81 12.83 -9.52
N ILE A 260 3.15 12.74 -9.54
CA ILE A 260 3.89 11.69 -10.24
C ILE A 260 3.45 10.30 -9.78
N CYS A 261 3.52 10.03 -8.47
CA CYS A 261 3.11 8.75 -7.87
C CYS A 261 1.72 8.31 -8.31
N LEU A 262 0.77 9.25 -8.25
CA LEU A 262 -0.61 8.96 -8.59
C LEU A 262 -0.83 8.70 -10.06
N ARG A 263 -0.19 9.47 -10.95
CA ARG A 263 -0.36 9.28 -12.39
C ARG A 263 0.13 7.92 -12.83
N TRP A 264 1.28 7.47 -12.33
CA TRP A 264 1.77 6.12 -12.58
C TRP A 264 0.84 5.06 -12.00
N THR A 265 0.32 5.28 -10.78
CA THR A 265 -0.64 4.37 -10.14
C THR A 265 -1.97 4.30 -10.91
N LEU A 266 -2.48 5.43 -11.41
CA LEU A 266 -3.68 5.53 -12.23
C LEU A 266 -3.48 4.80 -13.56
N CYS A 267 -2.37 5.06 -14.25
CA CYS A 267 -2.02 4.37 -15.48
C CYS A 267 -2.01 2.85 -15.27
N HIS A 268 -1.31 2.37 -14.24
CA HIS A 268 -1.24 0.94 -13.94
C HIS A 268 -2.62 0.36 -13.60
N ALA A 269 -3.44 1.08 -12.85
CA ALA A 269 -4.80 0.66 -12.51
C ALA A 269 -5.70 0.55 -13.76
N ILE A 270 -5.67 1.54 -14.66
CA ILE A 270 -6.44 1.54 -15.91
C ILE A 270 -6.01 0.35 -16.80
N LEU A 271 -4.70 0.12 -16.92
CA LEU A 271 -4.16 -1.01 -17.69
C LEU A 271 -4.61 -2.35 -17.13
N LEU A 272 -4.84 -2.47 -15.82
CA LEU A 272 -5.37 -3.66 -15.15
C LEU A 272 -6.91 -3.69 -15.05
N GLY A 273 -7.61 -2.83 -15.79
CA GLY A 273 -9.06 -2.89 -15.92
C GLY A 273 -9.85 -2.18 -14.82
N ALA A 274 -9.24 -1.20 -14.14
CA ALA A 274 -9.96 -0.36 -13.17
C ALA A 274 -11.16 0.40 -13.76
N GLU A 275 -11.23 0.54 -15.09
CA GLU A 275 -12.33 1.20 -15.83
C GLU A 275 -13.14 0.21 -16.69
N GLY A 276 -13.04 -1.08 -16.40
CA GLY A 276 -13.70 -2.16 -17.14
C GLY A 276 -12.74 -2.96 -18.02
N PRO A 277 -13.27 -3.78 -18.96
CA PRO A 277 -12.47 -4.76 -19.71
C PRO A 277 -11.58 -4.14 -20.81
N SER A 278 -11.67 -2.83 -21.03
CA SER A 278 -10.88 -2.10 -22.02
C SER A 278 -10.62 -0.68 -21.55
N PHE A 279 -9.56 -0.05 -22.08
CA PHE A 279 -9.18 1.34 -21.82
C PHE A 279 -8.95 2.11 -23.12
N GLU A 280 -9.05 3.43 -23.10
CA GLU A 280 -8.70 4.28 -24.25
C GLU A 280 -7.19 4.56 -24.27
N LEU A 281 -6.52 4.28 -25.40
CA LEU A 281 -5.06 4.40 -25.49
C LEU A 281 -4.57 5.86 -25.33
N ALA A 282 -5.29 6.83 -25.90
CA ALA A 282 -4.95 8.25 -25.84
C ALA A 282 -4.89 8.76 -24.41
N GLU A 283 -5.82 8.28 -23.57
CA GLU A 283 -5.84 8.61 -22.16
C GLU A 283 -4.63 8.07 -21.41
N VAL A 284 -4.31 6.78 -21.58
CA VAL A 284 -3.11 6.17 -20.97
C VAL A 284 -1.85 6.92 -21.40
N LEU A 285 -1.71 7.25 -22.68
CA LEU A 285 -0.57 8.02 -23.18
C LEU A 285 -0.52 9.43 -22.61
N SER A 286 -1.67 10.09 -22.44
CA SER A 286 -1.76 11.40 -21.81
C SER A 286 -1.32 11.36 -20.34
N ILE A 287 -1.79 10.37 -19.57
CA ILE A 287 -1.39 10.18 -18.17
C ILE A 287 0.13 9.98 -18.06
N ILE A 288 0.72 9.12 -18.90
CA ILE A 288 2.16 8.86 -18.93
C ILE A 288 2.95 10.11 -19.32
N THR A 289 2.47 10.87 -20.32
CA THR A 289 3.12 12.11 -20.76
C THR A 289 3.13 13.14 -19.64
N ASN A 290 2.00 13.33 -18.96
CA ASN A 290 1.89 14.25 -17.82
C ASN A 290 2.78 13.80 -16.65
N ALA A 291 2.83 12.49 -16.36
CA ALA A 291 3.70 11.94 -15.34
C ALA A 291 5.18 12.20 -15.65
N HIS A 292 5.60 12.04 -16.91
CA HIS A 292 6.96 12.35 -17.34
C HIS A 292 7.29 13.84 -17.22
N ALA A 293 6.38 14.72 -17.64
CA ALA A 293 6.58 16.16 -17.49
C ALA A 293 6.78 16.55 -16.02
N ALA A 294 5.97 16.01 -15.11
CA ALA A 294 6.13 16.22 -13.68
C ALA A 294 7.47 15.62 -13.17
N MET A 295 7.88 14.45 -13.66
CA MET A 295 9.19 13.87 -13.31
C MET A 295 10.37 14.74 -13.73
N GLU A 296 10.35 15.34 -14.94
CA GLU A 296 11.42 16.24 -15.41
C GLU A 296 11.54 17.50 -14.53
N VAL A 297 10.41 17.98 -14.02
CA VAL A 297 10.37 19.06 -13.04
C VAL A 297 10.99 18.58 -11.71
N ALA A 298 10.62 17.38 -11.26
CA ALA A 298 11.10 16.78 -10.01
C ALA A 298 12.58 16.35 -10.00
N GLU A 299 13.18 16.01 -11.16
CA GLU A 299 14.60 15.63 -11.27
C GLU A 299 15.57 16.69 -10.69
N LYS A 300 15.12 17.94 -10.59
CA LYS A 300 15.91 19.03 -10.02
C LYS A 300 16.13 18.91 -8.51
N TRP A 301 15.26 18.19 -7.79
CA TRP A 301 15.30 18.09 -6.32
C TRP A 301 15.26 16.67 -5.78
N THR A 302 14.93 15.67 -6.60
CA THR A 302 14.87 14.27 -6.19
C THR A 302 15.15 13.32 -7.35
N ASN A 303 15.46 12.05 -7.06
CA ASN A 303 15.55 11.01 -8.09
C ASN A 303 14.14 10.46 -8.35
N PRO A 304 13.49 10.76 -9.48
CA PRO A 304 12.10 10.35 -9.69
C PRO A 304 11.92 8.83 -9.71
N LYS A 305 12.98 8.08 -10.02
CA LYS A 305 12.97 6.62 -10.01
C LYS A 305 12.82 6.01 -8.62
N THR A 306 13.04 6.79 -7.55
CA THR A 306 12.80 6.34 -6.17
C THR A 306 11.40 6.70 -5.68
N ILE A 307 10.67 7.56 -6.41
CA ILE A 307 9.32 7.99 -6.04
C ILE A 307 8.31 6.90 -6.41
N VAL A 308 8.46 6.30 -7.59
CA VAL A 308 7.50 5.35 -8.15
C VAL A 308 8.06 3.93 -8.08
N PRO A 309 7.28 2.95 -7.58
CA PRO A 309 7.72 1.56 -7.58
C PRO A 309 8.04 1.05 -9.00
N PRO A 310 9.19 0.38 -9.23
CA PRO A 310 9.59 -0.12 -10.55
C PRO A 310 8.56 -1.03 -11.23
N GLU A 311 7.81 -1.80 -10.44
CA GLU A 311 6.72 -2.68 -10.87
C GLU A 311 5.54 -1.92 -11.47
N THR A 312 5.32 -0.66 -11.09
CA THR A 312 4.28 0.20 -11.66
C THR A 312 4.83 0.95 -12.86
N TYR A 313 6.04 1.50 -12.71
CA TYR A 313 6.64 2.41 -13.69
C TYR A 313 6.98 1.73 -15.02
N TRP A 314 7.76 0.64 -14.99
CA TRP A 314 8.31 0.04 -16.21
C TRP A 314 7.26 -0.59 -17.14
N PRO A 315 6.21 -1.29 -16.65
CA PRO A 315 5.17 -1.81 -17.52
C PRO A 315 4.38 -0.72 -18.23
N CYS A 316 3.98 0.33 -17.50
CA CYS A 316 3.24 1.45 -18.08
C CYS A 316 4.04 2.10 -19.21
N LEU A 317 5.34 2.31 -19.00
CA LEU A 317 6.23 2.84 -20.01
C LEU A 317 6.43 1.87 -21.19
N GLY A 318 6.44 0.56 -20.92
CA GLY A 318 6.40 -0.50 -21.93
C GLY A 318 5.22 -0.37 -22.89
N VAL A 319 4.01 -0.17 -22.33
CA VAL A 319 2.78 0.05 -23.11
C VAL A 319 2.91 1.31 -23.97
N ALA A 320 3.34 2.44 -23.39
CA ALA A 320 3.55 3.66 -24.17
C ALA A 320 4.58 3.47 -25.30
N ALA A 321 5.71 2.83 -25.00
CA ALA A 321 6.75 2.55 -25.99
C ALA A 321 6.24 1.65 -27.13
N ARG A 322 5.43 0.64 -26.83
CA ARG A 322 4.82 -0.27 -27.83
C ARG A 322 3.93 0.48 -28.81
N TYR A 323 3.06 1.35 -28.32
CA TYR A 323 2.02 1.97 -29.16
C TYR A 323 2.40 3.36 -29.70
N SER A 324 3.42 4.02 -29.16
CA SER A 324 3.87 5.35 -29.60
C SER A 324 4.11 5.45 -31.11
N ALA A 325 4.71 4.43 -31.72
CA ALA A 325 4.98 4.41 -33.16
C ALA A 325 3.69 4.30 -34.01
N ALA A 326 2.70 3.55 -33.52
CA ALA A 326 1.40 3.42 -34.19
C ALA A 326 0.61 4.73 -34.12
N VAL A 327 0.52 5.33 -32.93
CA VAL A 327 -0.14 6.64 -32.74
C VAL A 327 0.56 7.75 -33.53
N LYS A 328 1.90 7.75 -33.60
CA LYS A 328 2.64 8.71 -34.41
C LYS A 328 2.35 8.56 -35.91
N LYS A 329 2.15 7.34 -36.39
CA LYS A 329 1.82 7.06 -37.80
C LYS A 329 0.36 7.41 -38.11
N ASP A 330 -0.54 7.13 -37.17
CA ASP A 330 -1.97 7.35 -37.28
C ASP A 330 -2.50 7.87 -35.93
N PRO A 331 -2.71 9.19 -35.78
CA PRO A 331 -3.22 9.77 -34.53
C PRO A 331 -4.59 9.21 -34.11
N SER A 332 -5.43 8.79 -35.06
CA SER A 332 -6.73 8.21 -34.76
C SER A 332 -6.62 6.88 -34.01
N PHE A 333 -5.48 6.17 -34.16
CA PHE A 333 -5.18 4.97 -33.40
C PHE A 333 -5.15 5.22 -31.89
N GLY A 334 -4.86 6.45 -31.45
CA GLY A 334 -4.94 6.82 -30.04
C GLY A 334 -6.33 6.64 -29.44
N HIS A 335 -7.40 6.83 -30.21
CA HIS A 335 -8.78 6.65 -29.73
C HIS A 335 -9.24 5.19 -29.75
N THR A 336 -8.37 4.25 -30.14
CA THR A 336 -8.68 2.83 -30.10
C THR A 336 -8.81 2.37 -28.65
N ARG A 337 -9.90 1.66 -28.35
CA ARG A 337 -10.05 0.95 -27.09
C ARG A 337 -9.22 -0.33 -27.11
N MET A 338 -8.32 -0.46 -26.16
CA MET A 338 -7.45 -1.62 -26.01
C MET A 338 -7.97 -2.51 -24.88
N PRO A 339 -7.90 -3.84 -24.99
CA PRO A 339 -8.28 -4.71 -23.89
C PRO A 339 -7.36 -4.46 -22.69
N ALA A 340 -7.95 -4.45 -21.49
CA ALA A 340 -7.19 -4.44 -20.25
C ALA A 340 -6.36 -5.73 -20.13
N TYR A 341 -5.24 -5.64 -19.41
CA TYR A 341 -4.39 -6.79 -19.11
C TYR A 341 -5.07 -7.64 -18.04
N ALA A 342 -5.13 -8.96 -18.25
CA ALA A 342 -5.82 -9.88 -17.34
C ALA A 342 -5.12 -10.02 -15.98
N SER A 343 -3.81 -9.76 -15.93
CA SER A 343 -3.01 -9.83 -14.73
C SER A 343 -1.83 -8.86 -14.76
N SER A 344 -1.24 -8.62 -13.58
CA SER A 344 0.03 -7.88 -13.49
C SER A 344 1.17 -8.59 -14.22
N ALA A 345 1.16 -9.92 -14.32
CA ALA A 345 2.16 -10.68 -15.07
C ALA A 345 2.07 -10.43 -16.58
N ASP A 346 0.86 -10.33 -17.13
CA ASP A 346 0.65 -10.00 -18.55
C ASP A 346 1.13 -8.58 -18.85
N LEU A 347 0.81 -7.64 -17.97
CA LEU A 347 1.27 -6.25 -18.08
C LEU A 347 2.80 -6.16 -17.96
N ASP A 348 3.41 -6.94 -17.07
CA ASP A 348 4.86 -7.02 -16.89
C ASP A 348 5.59 -7.45 -18.17
N SER A 349 4.94 -8.23 -19.04
CA SER A 349 5.52 -8.62 -20.33
C SER A 349 5.80 -7.41 -21.25
N GLU A 350 5.12 -6.29 -21.04
CA GLU A 350 5.30 -5.05 -21.81
C GLU A 350 6.64 -4.35 -21.49
N LYS A 351 7.27 -4.67 -20.35
CA LYS A 351 8.62 -4.18 -20.00
C LYS A 351 9.64 -4.47 -21.11
N ARG A 352 9.44 -5.53 -21.90
CA ARG A 352 10.29 -5.86 -23.06
C ARG A 352 10.44 -4.71 -24.07
N HIS A 353 9.47 -3.79 -24.14
CA HIS A 353 9.49 -2.65 -25.05
C HIS A 353 10.40 -1.51 -24.57
N VAL A 354 10.81 -1.52 -23.30
CA VAL A 354 11.72 -0.57 -22.63
C VAL A 354 12.97 -1.24 -22.06
N MET A 355 13.20 -2.51 -22.40
CA MET A 355 14.38 -3.27 -21.99
C MET A 355 15.46 -3.24 -23.09
N CYS A 356 16.70 -2.95 -22.70
CA CYS A 356 17.82 -2.96 -23.63
C CYS A 356 18.09 -4.38 -24.15
N ALA A 357 18.04 -4.59 -25.46
CA ALA A 357 18.22 -5.91 -26.07
C ALA A 357 19.65 -6.51 -25.99
N TRP A 358 20.55 -5.90 -25.22
CA TRP A 358 21.93 -6.38 -25.02
C TRP A 358 22.29 -6.59 -23.56
N CYS A 359 21.97 -5.63 -22.69
CA CYS A 359 22.31 -5.70 -21.26
C CYS A 359 21.11 -5.95 -20.35
N ASP A 360 19.91 -6.08 -20.92
CA ASP A 360 18.65 -6.30 -20.22
C ASP A 360 18.28 -5.23 -19.17
N GLU A 361 19.02 -4.12 -19.12
CA GLU A 361 18.67 -2.96 -18.29
C GLU A 361 17.42 -2.25 -18.83
N MET A 362 16.54 -1.85 -17.91
CA MET A 362 15.39 -1.02 -18.21
C MET A 362 15.82 0.41 -18.50
N CYS A 363 15.46 0.94 -19.67
CA CYS A 363 15.87 2.26 -20.12
C CYS A 363 14.84 2.83 -21.10
N TYR A 364 14.54 4.11 -20.96
CA TYR A 364 13.68 4.85 -21.87
C TYR A 364 14.21 6.28 -22.06
N PRO A 365 14.21 6.82 -23.30
CA PRO A 365 13.86 6.14 -24.54
C PRO A 365 14.98 5.19 -25.03
N LEU A 366 14.61 4.08 -25.67
CA LEU A 366 15.57 3.17 -26.33
C LEU A 366 15.95 3.66 -27.73
N LYS A 367 17.24 3.54 -28.07
CA LYS A 367 17.74 3.75 -29.45
C LYS A 367 17.41 2.54 -30.30
N LYS A 368 16.40 2.64 -31.15
CA LYS A 368 15.98 1.56 -32.06
C LYS A 368 17.04 1.32 -33.13
N CYS A 369 17.23 0.05 -33.53
CA CYS A 369 18.07 -0.29 -34.68
C CYS A 369 17.52 0.39 -35.95
N SER A 370 18.37 1.14 -36.68
CA SER A 370 17.94 1.84 -37.89
C SER A 370 17.50 0.91 -39.02
N GLY A 371 18.04 -0.32 -39.08
CA GLY A 371 17.70 -1.30 -40.12
C GLY A 371 16.34 -1.96 -39.90
N CYS A 372 16.14 -2.64 -38.76
CA CYS A 372 14.89 -3.38 -38.51
C CYS A 372 13.86 -2.64 -37.64
N GLN A 373 14.27 -1.60 -36.90
CA GLN A 373 13.44 -0.83 -35.95
C GLN A 373 12.75 -1.65 -34.84
N SER A 374 12.93 -2.98 -34.79
CA SER A 374 12.26 -3.86 -33.84
C SER A 374 12.96 -3.97 -32.49
N VAL A 375 14.30 -3.95 -32.48
CA VAL A 375 15.11 -4.00 -31.25
C VAL A 375 15.59 -2.62 -30.83
N GLY A 376 15.63 -2.38 -29.51
CA GLY A 376 16.09 -1.13 -28.91
C GLY A 376 17.27 -1.32 -27.96
N TYR A 377 18.12 -0.29 -27.86
CA TYR A 377 19.34 -0.30 -27.04
C TYR A 377 19.46 0.96 -26.19
N CYS A 378 19.95 0.84 -24.96
CA CYS A 378 20.24 2.00 -24.11
C CYS A 378 21.40 2.87 -24.68
N SER A 379 22.31 2.28 -25.46
CA SER A 379 23.48 2.97 -25.99
C SER A 379 23.99 2.40 -27.32
N LYS A 380 24.77 3.20 -28.06
CA LYS A 380 25.48 2.75 -29.27
C LYS A 380 26.46 1.59 -28.97
N LYS A 381 27.04 1.57 -27.76
CA LYS A 381 27.91 0.49 -27.29
C LYS A 381 27.15 -0.84 -27.20
N CYS A 382 25.97 -0.85 -26.60
CA CYS A 382 25.08 -2.02 -26.53
C CYS A 382 24.63 -2.47 -27.93
N GLN A 383 24.31 -1.52 -28.82
CA GLN A 383 23.98 -1.83 -30.21
C GLN A 383 25.14 -2.51 -30.96
N ILE A 384 26.38 -2.01 -30.86
CA ILE A 384 27.56 -2.60 -31.52
C ILE A 384 27.84 -4.00 -30.98
N LYS A 385 27.71 -4.21 -29.67
CA LYS A 385 27.91 -5.52 -29.06
C LYS A 385 26.85 -6.52 -29.55
N SER A 386 25.57 -6.15 -29.51
CA SER A 386 24.48 -6.97 -30.05
C SER A 386 24.66 -7.27 -31.55
N TRP A 387 25.12 -6.28 -32.32
CA TRP A 387 25.43 -6.45 -33.74
C TRP A 387 26.48 -7.54 -33.98
N LYS A 388 27.59 -7.49 -33.23
CA LYS A 388 28.68 -8.49 -33.32
C LYS A 388 28.24 -9.87 -32.80
N ALA A 389 27.38 -9.92 -31.80
CA ALA A 389 26.87 -11.17 -31.21
C ALA A 389 25.80 -11.88 -32.06
N GLY A 390 25.39 -11.29 -33.18
CA GLY A 390 24.54 -11.97 -34.16
C GLY A 390 23.24 -11.25 -34.51
N HIS A 391 23.01 -10.04 -34.00
CA HIS A 391 21.90 -9.24 -34.49
C HIS A 391 22.05 -8.93 -35.99
N LYS A 392 23.28 -8.87 -36.54
CA LYS A 392 23.52 -8.65 -37.97
C LYS A 392 22.77 -9.65 -38.87
N GLN A 393 22.75 -10.94 -38.52
CA GLN A 393 22.02 -11.94 -39.33
C GLN A 393 20.51 -11.76 -39.21
N LYS A 394 20.01 -11.56 -37.98
CA LYS A 394 18.56 -11.39 -37.70
C LYS A 394 18.00 -10.07 -38.25
N CYS A 395 18.82 -9.02 -38.30
CA CYS A 395 18.40 -7.70 -38.76
C CYS A 395 17.99 -7.70 -40.24
N LYS A 396 18.71 -8.46 -41.08
CA LYS A 396 18.42 -8.54 -42.52
C LYS A 396 17.10 -9.26 -42.83
N LEU A 397 16.70 -10.20 -41.99
CA LEU A 397 15.45 -10.93 -42.15
C LEU A 397 14.23 -10.06 -41.82
N ASN A 398 14.43 -9.06 -40.97
CA ASN A 398 13.36 -8.22 -40.42
C ASN A 398 13.38 -6.78 -40.95
N SER A 399 14.32 -6.40 -41.83
CA SER A 399 14.21 -5.14 -42.55
C SER A 399 12.96 -5.23 -43.42
N LYS A 400 12.05 -4.26 -43.27
CA LYS A 400 10.95 -4.11 -44.23
C LYS A 400 11.58 -4.12 -45.63
N PRO A 401 11.04 -4.89 -46.60
CA PRO A 401 11.49 -4.74 -47.97
C PRO A 401 11.36 -3.26 -48.29
N ASP A 402 12.47 -2.63 -48.68
CA ASP A 402 12.48 -1.24 -49.10
C ASP A 402 11.28 -1.08 -50.03
N ASN A 403 10.37 -0.16 -49.69
CA ASN A 403 9.23 0.19 -50.53
C ASN A 403 9.77 0.29 -51.96
N GLN A 404 9.51 -0.73 -52.76
CA GLN A 404 9.82 -0.70 -54.18
C GLN A 404 9.00 0.49 -54.67
N CYS A 405 9.69 1.60 -54.94
CA CYS A 405 9.15 2.70 -55.72
C CYS A 405 8.70 2.06 -57.03
N SER A 406 7.40 1.77 -57.13
CA SER A 406 6.76 1.53 -58.41
C SER A 406 7.04 2.76 -59.25
N ALA A 407 7.89 2.57 -60.25
CA ALA A 407 8.28 3.58 -61.23
C ALA A 407 7.11 4.02 -62.10
#